data_AF-A0A922VC10-F1
#
_entry.id   AF-A0A922VC10-F1
#
_cell.length_a   1.000
_cell.length_b   1.000
_cell.length_c   1.000
_cell.angle_alpha   90.00
_cell.angle_beta   90.00
_cell.angle_gamma   90.00
#
_symmetry.space_group_name_H-M   'P 1'
#
loop_
_entity.id
_entity.type
_entity.pdbx_description
1 polymer ?
#
loop_
_entity_poly.entity_id
_entity_poly.type
_entity_poly.pdbx_seq_one_letter_code
_entity_poly.pdbx_strand_id
1 'polypeptide(L)'
;MRYPAIGPRFDVEVAPGGYAWWYVDATSDCGRYGLTIIAFIGSVFSPYYKLSGRQDPGNFCSINVSLNGPRANAWAMTERSSASVSRDASHFTVGPSGLHWDGHAL
;
A
#
# COMPACT_ATOMS: atom_id res chain seq x y z
N MET A 1 1.50 -2.65 -27.45
CA MET A 1 2.87 -2.80 -26.93
C MET A 1 2.86 -2.47 -25.44
N ARG A 2 3.23 -3.41 -24.56
CA ARG A 2 3.47 -3.10 -23.14
C ARG A 2 4.95 -2.73 -23.01
N TYR A 3 5.25 -1.48 -22.67
CA TYR A 3 6.59 -1.11 -22.25
C TYR A 3 6.94 -1.90 -20.98
N PRO A 4 8.21 -2.30 -20.76
CA PRO A 4 8.61 -2.82 -19.46
C PRO A 4 8.26 -1.79 -18.39
N ALA A 5 7.54 -2.21 -17.35
CA ALA A 5 7.18 -1.32 -16.27
C ALA A 5 8.46 -0.86 -15.56
N ILE A 6 8.77 0.44 -15.66
CA ILE A 6 9.82 1.06 -14.87
C ILE A 6 9.19 1.39 -13.51
N GLY A 7 9.69 0.74 -12.46
CA GLY A 7 9.23 0.98 -11.08
C GLY A 7 7.85 0.39 -10.74
N PRO A 8 7.34 0.71 -9.53
CA PRO A 8 6.14 0.09 -8.96
C PRO A 8 4.81 0.55 -9.59
N ARG A 9 4.76 1.73 -10.24
CA ARG A 9 3.58 2.26 -10.95
C ARG A 9 2.32 2.36 -10.08
N PHE A 10 2.31 3.31 -9.13
CA PHE A 10 1.16 3.56 -8.26
C PHE A 10 -0.04 4.23 -8.96
N ASP A 11 0.15 4.64 -10.21
CA ASP A 11 -0.88 5.18 -11.11
C ASP A 11 -1.70 4.10 -11.82
N VAL A 12 -1.46 2.81 -11.57
CA VAL A 12 -2.22 1.71 -12.18
C VAL A 12 -3.73 1.88 -12.00
N GLU A 13 -4.50 1.73 -13.08
CA GLU A 13 -5.95 1.74 -13.00
C GLU A 13 -6.45 0.43 -12.38
N VAL A 14 -7.40 0.55 -11.45
CA VAL A 14 -8.04 -0.59 -10.80
C VAL A 14 -9.54 -0.51 -11.07
N ALA A 15 -10.05 -1.50 -11.78
CA ALA A 15 -11.48 -1.59 -12.11
C ALA A 15 -12.32 -1.92 -10.85
N PRO A 16 -13.63 -1.62 -10.85
CA PRO A 16 -14.55 -2.08 -9.82
C PRO A 16 -14.39 -3.57 -9.52
N GLY A 17 -14.40 -3.94 -8.24
CA GLY A 17 -14.13 -5.31 -7.77
C GLY A 17 -12.64 -5.69 -7.67
N GLY A 18 -11.75 -4.91 -8.27
CA GLY A 18 -10.32 -5.17 -8.33
C GLY A 18 -9.53 -4.61 -7.15
N TYR A 19 -8.23 -4.95 -7.13
CA TYR A 19 -7.26 -4.38 -6.21
C TYR A 19 -5.87 -4.35 -6.86
N ALA A 20 -5.03 -3.43 -6.41
CA ALA A 20 -3.60 -3.44 -6.66
C ALA A 20 -2.87 -3.37 -5.31
N TRP A 21 -1.68 -3.96 -5.24
CA TRP A 21 -0.92 -4.02 -4.00
C TRP A 21 0.59 -4.00 -4.23
N TRP A 22 1.29 -3.45 -3.25
CA TRP A 22 2.74 -3.46 -3.16
C TRP A 22 3.15 -3.95 -1.79
N TYR A 23 4.25 -4.70 -1.75
CA TYR A 23 4.70 -5.39 -0.56
C TYR A 23 6.19 -5.17 -0.37
N VAL A 24 6.55 -4.83 0.86
CA VAL A 24 7.92 -4.72 1.31
C VAL A 24 8.04 -5.53 2.59
N ASP A 25 9.03 -6.41 2.64
CA ASP A 25 9.52 -6.98 3.89
C ASP A 25 10.99 -6.66 4.08
N ALA A 26 11.39 -6.59 5.34
CA ALA A 26 12.77 -6.37 5.70
C ALA A 26 13.08 -7.05 7.03
N THR A 27 14.33 -7.44 7.18
CA THR A 27 14.91 -7.86 8.45
C THR A 27 16.03 -6.92 8.82
N SER A 28 16.14 -6.54 10.09
CA SER A 28 17.30 -5.78 10.57
C SER A 28 18.59 -6.59 10.44
N ASP A 29 19.73 -5.93 10.23
CA ASP A 29 21.06 -6.58 10.18
C ASP A 29 21.38 -7.43 11.41
N CYS A 30 20.86 -7.04 12.58
CA CYS A 30 21.06 -7.80 13.81
C CYS A 30 20.17 -9.07 13.92
N GLY A 31 19.34 -9.33 12.91
CA GLY A 31 18.43 -10.50 12.83
C GLY A 31 17.27 -10.50 13.83
N ARG A 32 17.09 -9.44 14.61
CA ARG A 32 16.10 -9.43 15.71
C ARG A 32 14.77 -8.75 15.37
N TYR A 33 14.72 -7.97 14.31
CA TYR A 33 13.52 -7.22 13.93
C TYR A 33 13.08 -7.59 12.52
N GLY A 34 11.76 -7.71 12.34
CA GLY A 34 11.11 -7.87 11.05
C GLY A 34 10.14 -6.73 10.80
N LEU A 35 10.14 -6.20 9.59
CA LEU A 35 9.22 -5.18 9.12
C LEU A 35 8.44 -5.75 7.92
N THR A 36 7.14 -5.51 7.89
CA THR A 36 6.30 -5.76 6.71
C THR A 36 5.44 -4.54 6.45
N ILE A 37 5.42 -4.08 5.20
CA ILE A 37 4.56 -3.01 4.71
C ILE A 37 3.76 -3.54 3.53
N ILE A 38 2.45 -3.31 3.56
CA ILE A 38 1.56 -3.59 2.43
C ILE A 38 0.74 -2.35 2.12
N ALA A 39 0.83 -1.87 0.88
CA ALA A 39 0.02 -0.77 0.37
C ALA A 39 -1.03 -1.31 -0.61
N PHE A 40 -2.25 -0.78 -0.57
CA PHE A 40 -3.35 -1.18 -1.44
C PHE A 40 -4.05 0.00 -2.11
N ILE A 41 -4.47 -0.22 -3.35
CA ILE A 41 -5.65 0.41 -3.96
C ILE A 41 -6.75 -0.65 -3.95
N GLY A 42 -7.92 -0.35 -3.38
CA GLY A 42 -8.96 -1.36 -3.17
C GLY A 42 -8.56 -2.39 -2.12
N SER A 43 -8.32 -1.93 -0.89
CA SER A 43 -7.88 -2.74 0.26
C SER A 43 -8.77 -3.97 0.46
N VAL A 44 -8.22 -5.16 0.15
CA VAL A 44 -8.92 -6.43 0.37
C VAL A 44 -9.12 -6.78 1.85
N PHE A 45 -8.42 -6.06 2.73
CA PHE A 45 -8.60 -6.10 4.18
C PHE A 45 -9.70 -5.15 4.67
N SER A 46 -10.22 -4.27 3.82
CA SER A 46 -11.27 -3.33 4.20
C SER A 46 -12.63 -4.02 4.31
N PRO A 47 -13.26 -4.08 5.50
CA PRO A 47 -14.66 -4.47 5.60
C PRO A 47 -15.56 -3.46 4.87
N TYR A 48 -15.19 -2.18 4.83
CA TYR A 48 -15.97 -1.13 4.18
C TYR A 48 -15.94 -1.24 2.65
N TYR A 49 -14.79 -1.62 2.08
CA TYR A 49 -14.71 -1.88 0.64
C TYR A 49 -15.63 -3.04 0.23
N LYS A 50 -15.62 -4.12 1.02
CA LYS A 50 -16.53 -5.25 0.82
C LYS A 50 -18.00 -4.80 0.93
N LEU A 51 -18.35 -4.04 1.96
CA LEU A 51 -19.72 -3.55 2.20
C LEU A 51 -20.19 -2.57 1.12
N SER A 52 -19.29 -1.81 0.50
CA SER A 52 -19.61 -0.92 -0.62
C SER A 52 -19.96 -1.66 -1.93
N GLY A 53 -19.89 -2.99 -1.95
CA GLY A 53 -20.00 -3.79 -3.17
C GLY A 53 -18.76 -3.71 -4.06
N ARG A 54 -17.64 -3.22 -3.52
CA ARG A 54 -16.35 -3.03 -4.20
C ARG A 54 -16.38 -2.12 -5.43
N GLN A 55 -17.31 -1.18 -5.48
CA GLN A 55 -17.56 -0.38 -6.69
C GLN A 55 -16.43 0.59 -7.03
N ASP A 56 -15.81 1.21 -6.02
CA ASP A 56 -14.74 2.17 -6.23
C ASP A 56 -13.50 1.84 -5.38
N PRO A 57 -12.51 1.13 -5.93
CA PRO A 57 -11.27 0.77 -5.23
C PRO A 57 -10.49 1.99 -4.69
N GLY A 58 -10.55 3.13 -5.39
CA GLY A 58 -9.80 4.34 -5.04
C GLY A 58 -10.25 4.96 -3.71
N ASN A 59 -11.46 4.63 -3.27
CA ASN A 59 -12.01 5.06 -1.98
C ASN A 59 -11.58 4.18 -0.78
N PHE A 60 -10.80 3.14 -1.01
CA PHE A 60 -10.34 2.22 0.02
C PHE A 60 -8.85 1.95 -0.14
N CYS A 61 -8.06 3.03 -0.25
CA CYS A 61 -6.61 2.95 -0.30
C CYS A 61 -6.05 2.81 1.11
N SER A 62 -5.09 1.91 1.30
CA SER A 62 -4.55 1.62 2.64
C SER A 62 -3.05 1.40 2.65
N ILE A 63 -2.43 1.67 3.80
CA ILE A 63 -1.06 1.26 4.13
C ILE A 63 -1.10 0.54 5.48
N ASN A 64 -0.67 -0.71 5.48
CA ASN A 64 -0.57 -1.59 6.64
C ASN A 64 0.90 -1.82 6.96
N VAL A 65 1.29 -1.59 8.21
CA VAL A 65 2.66 -1.76 8.70
C VAL A 65 2.66 -2.67 9.92
N SER A 66 3.51 -3.69 9.89
CA SER A 66 3.83 -4.55 11.02
C SER A 66 5.31 -4.45 11.34
N LEU A 67 5.64 -4.16 12.60
CA LEU A 67 7.00 -4.22 13.13
C LEU A 67 7.03 -5.27 14.24
N ASN A 68 7.88 -6.28 14.08
CA ASN A 68 8.03 -7.38 15.02
C ASN A 68 9.42 -7.35 15.63
N GLY A 69 9.52 -7.63 16.93
CA GLY A 69 10.81 -7.63 17.63
C GLY A 69 10.76 -8.27 19.02
N PRO A 70 11.90 -8.37 19.72
CA PRO A 70 12.03 -9.24 20.89
C PRO A 70 11.20 -8.81 22.12
N ARG A 71 10.75 -7.55 22.16
CA ARG A 71 9.98 -7.01 23.31
C ARG A 71 8.49 -6.90 23.03
N ALA A 72 8.10 -6.57 21.80
CA ALA A 72 6.72 -6.36 21.42
C ALA A 72 6.60 -6.37 19.90
N ASN A 73 5.38 -6.62 19.44
CA ASN A 73 4.96 -6.39 18.06
C ASN A 73 4.12 -5.12 18.02
N ALA A 74 4.29 -4.31 16.97
CA ALA A 74 3.49 -3.15 16.68
C ALA A 74 2.80 -3.34 15.32
N TRP A 75 1.58 -2.84 15.23
CA TRP A 75 0.81 -2.90 14.01
C TRP A 75 -0.02 -1.63 13.84
N ALA A 76 -0.05 -1.11 12.63
CA ALA A 76 -0.90 0.00 12.25
C ALA A 76 -1.47 -0.22 10.85
N MET A 77 -2.73 0.14 10.65
CA MET A 77 -3.36 0.23 9.34
C MET A 77 -3.99 1.60 9.18
N THR A 78 -3.63 2.27 8.10
CA THR A 78 -4.31 3.48 7.63
C THR A 78 -5.16 3.12 6.43
N GLU A 79 -6.39 3.64 6.38
CA GLU A 79 -7.26 3.56 5.21
C GLU A 79 -7.90 4.93 4.99
N ARG A 80 -7.94 5.38 3.74
CA ARG A 80 -8.49 6.69 3.35
C ARG A 80 -9.29 6.58 2.06
N SER A 81 -10.27 7.47 1.94
CA SER A 81 -11.00 7.70 0.69
C SER A 81 -10.14 8.45 -0.31
N SER A 82 -10.60 8.50 -1.57
CA SER A 82 -9.91 9.21 -2.65
C SER A 82 -9.67 10.69 -2.33
N ALA A 83 -10.47 11.29 -1.45
CA ALA A 83 -10.31 12.67 -0.99
C ALA A 83 -9.03 12.94 -0.19
N SER A 84 -8.36 11.90 0.33
CA SER A 84 -7.08 12.00 1.05
C SER A 84 -6.01 11.12 0.43
N VAL A 85 -6.15 10.80 -0.86
CA VAL A 85 -5.21 9.97 -1.60
C VAL A 85 -4.69 10.77 -2.79
N SER A 86 -3.37 10.76 -2.96
CA SER A 86 -2.70 11.24 -4.17
C SER A 86 -1.81 10.13 -4.69
N ARG A 87 -1.78 9.94 -6.01
CA ARG A 87 -0.98 8.88 -6.63
C ARG A 87 -0.50 9.28 -8.02
N ASP A 88 0.72 8.89 -8.34
CA ASP A 88 1.30 8.95 -9.67
C ASP A 88 2.17 7.72 -9.92
N ALA A 89 2.96 7.69 -11.00
CA ALA A 89 3.79 6.54 -11.33
C ALA A 89 4.82 6.17 -10.24
N SER A 90 5.20 7.12 -9.40
CA SER A 90 6.29 7.07 -8.42
C SER A 90 5.88 7.40 -6.99
N HIS A 91 4.75 8.06 -6.76
CA HIS A 91 4.25 8.38 -5.42
C HIS A 91 2.91 7.72 -5.13
N PHE A 92 2.74 7.24 -3.90
CA PHE A 92 1.46 6.81 -3.36
C PHE A 92 1.27 7.36 -1.96
N THR A 93 0.41 8.36 -1.81
CA THR A 93 0.14 9.04 -0.54
C THR A 93 -1.26 8.70 -0.06
N VAL A 94 -1.37 8.26 1.19
CA VAL A 94 -2.60 7.91 1.91
C VAL A 94 -2.65 8.72 3.20
N GLY A 95 -3.29 9.89 3.16
CA GLY A 95 -3.24 10.86 4.25
C GLY A 95 -1.79 11.30 4.56
N PRO A 96 -1.30 11.15 5.79
CA PRO A 96 0.08 11.51 6.15
C PRO A 96 1.13 10.43 5.81
N SER A 97 0.71 9.26 5.35
CA SER A 97 1.61 8.15 5.00
C SER A 97 1.86 8.12 3.50
N GLY A 98 3.04 7.70 3.05
CA GLY A 98 3.28 7.56 1.63
C GLY A 98 4.47 6.68 1.27
N LEU A 99 4.49 6.24 0.02
CA LEU A 99 5.57 5.52 -0.65
C LEU A 99 6.11 6.37 -1.79
N HIS A 100 7.43 6.33 -2.02
CA HIS A 100 8.08 7.10 -3.08
C HIS A 100 9.18 6.28 -3.76
N TRP A 101 9.00 6.00 -5.04
CA TRP A 101 10.01 5.38 -5.88
C TRP A 101 10.94 6.41 -6.50
N ASP A 102 12.23 6.35 -6.16
CA ASP A 102 13.23 7.32 -6.63
C ASP A 102 13.95 6.91 -7.94
N GLY A 103 13.65 5.73 -8.48
CA GLY A 103 14.33 5.14 -9.64
C GLY A 103 15.22 3.95 -9.31
N HIS A 104 15.59 3.79 -8.04
CA HIS A 104 16.47 2.73 -7.54
C HIS A 104 15.88 1.98 -6.35
N ALA A 105 15.19 2.71 -5.47
CA ALA A 105 14.60 2.21 -4.24
C ALA A 105 13.22 2.83 -4.00
N LEU A 106 12.47 2.15 -3.14
CA LEU A 106 11.13 2.51 -2.67
C LEU A 106 11.19 3.22 -1.31
#